data_AF-A0A7K2MPM9-F1
#
_entry.id   AF-A0A7K2MPM9-F1
#
_cell.length_a   1.000
_cell.length_b   1.000
_cell.length_c   1.000
_cell.angle_alpha   90.00
_cell.angle_beta   90.00
_cell.angle_gamma   90.00
#
_symmetry.space_group_name_H-M   'P 1'
#
loop_
_entity.id
_entity.type
_entity.pdbx_description
1 polymer ?
#
loop_
_entity_poly.entity_id
_entity_poly.type
_entity_poly.pdbx_seq_one_letter_code
_entity_poly.pdbx_strand_id
1 'polypeptide(L)'
;MALQISATNPEHPALLLELPWQLPLEQWPEEYLVPLPRGISRHVVRYARAGDEVIAVKELAERPALREYKLLRDLDRLAIPAVDALAVITGRTDAAGGALEPVLVTRHLGGSQPYRSMFETTLRPATMHRLMDALAVLLVRLHLAGFAWGDCSLSNTLFRRDAGAYAAYLVDAETGELHPRLSPGQRDYDL
;
A
#
# COMPACT_ATOMS: atom_id res chain seq x y z
N MET A 1 22.61 -4.49 12.90
CA MET A 1 22.72 -4.94 11.48
C MET A 1 22.93 -3.70 10.62
N ALA A 2 23.46 -3.82 9.41
CA ALA A 2 23.55 -2.69 8.50
C ALA A 2 22.16 -2.39 7.89
N LEU A 3 21.85 -1.12 7.63
CA LEU A 3 20.66 -0.70 6.90
C LEU A 3 20.68 -1.33 5.50
N GLN A 4 19.57 -1.96 5.11
CA GLN A 4 19.43 -2.57 3.79
C GLN A 4 18.22 -1.99 3.08
N ILE A 5 18.42 -1.50 1.85
CA ILE A 5 17.35 -0.97 0.99
C ILE A 5 17.25 -1.88 -0.23
N SER A 6 16.14 -2.60 -0.35
CA SER A 6 15.81 -3.40 -1.55
C SER A 6 14.76 -2.67 -2.37
N ALA A 7 15.11 -2.19 -3.57
CA ALA A 7 14.25 -1.33 -4.39
C ALA A 7 13.98 -1.89 -5.81
N THR A 8 12.94 -1.37 -6.47
CA THR A 8 12.56 -1.73 -7.85
C THR A 8 13.36 -1.00 -8.93
N ASN A 9 13.81 0.23 -8.67
CA ASN A 9 14.59 1.07 -9.59
C ASN A 9 15.87 1.56 -8.88
N PRO A 10 17.05 1.53 -9.53
CA PRO A 10 18.29 2.10 -9.01
C PRO A 10 18.24 3.56 -8.56
N GLU A 11 17.32 4.39 -9.09
CA GLU A 11 17.17 5.79 -8.68
C GLU A 11 16.45 5.95 -7.33
N HIS A 12 15.52 5.04 -6.98
CA HIS A 12 14.79 5.13 -5.71
C HIS A 12 15.71 5.06 -4.47
N PRO A 13 16.73 4.16 -4.38
CA PRO A 13 17.66 4.14 -3.27
C PRO A 13 18.30 5.48 -2.95
N ALA A 14 18.73 6.25 -3.95
CA ALA A 14 19.38 7.54 -3.72
C ALA A 14 18.46 8.54 -3.01
N LEU A 15 17.21 8.67 -3.49
CA LEU A 15 16.20 9.55 -2.90
C LEU A 15 15.75 9.08 -1.51
N LEU A 16 15.74 7.77 -1.29
CA LEU A 16 15.36 7.19 0.01
C LEU A 16 16.45 7.39 1.07
N LEU A 17 17.73 7.50 0.70
CA LEU A 17 18.83 7.68 1.68
C LEU A 17 18.75 9.00 2.46
N GLU A 18 18.02 9.99 1.96
CA GLU A 18 17.83 11.29 2.63
C GLU A 18 16.82 11.24 3.79
N LEU A 19 16.08 10.14 3.94
CA LEU A 19 15.03 10.00 4.95
C LEU A 19 15.60 9.53 6.30
N PRO A 20 14.97 9.91 7.44
CA PRO A 20 15.51 9.66 8.78
C PRO A 20 15.22 8.23 9.28
N TRP A 21 15.84 7.24 8.63
CA TRP A 21 15.62 5.81 8.92
C TRP A 21 16.01 5.38 10.34
N GLN A 22 16.81 6.18 11.02
CA GLN A 22 17.21 6.02 12.42
C GLN A 22 16.14 6.42 13.44
N LEU A 23 15.01 6.96 12.99
CA LEU A 23 13.88 7.30 13.86
C LEU A 23 12.72 6.33 13.63
N PRO A 24 11.99 5.90 14.68
CA PRO A 24 10.71 5.23 14.52
C PRO A 24 9.77 6.06 13.64
N LEU A 25 9.00 5.41 12.78
CA LEU A 25 8.21 6.13 11.77
C LEU A 25 7.19 7.10 12.38
N GLU A 26 6.69 6.79 13.58
CA GLU A 26 5.75 7.67 14.29
C GLU A 26 6.38 9.00 14.74
N GLN A 27 7.71 9.02 14.89
CA GLN A 27 8.53 10.14 15.39
C GLN A 27 9.22 10.92 14.27
N TRP A 28 8.90 10.64 13.01
CA TRP A 28 9.48 11.37 11.88
C TRP A 28 9.15 12.86 11.94
N PRO A 29 10.16 13.76 11.76
CA PRO A 29 9.94 15.20 11.76
C PRO A 29 9.00 15.65 10.64
N GLU A 30 8.19 16.69 10.89
CA GLU A 30 7.20 17.19 9.93
C GLU A 30 7.80 17.64 8.60
N GLU A 31 9.06 18.07 8.58
CA GLU A 31 9.76 18.51 7.36
C GLU A 31 9.90 17.41 6.29
N TYR A 32 9.89 16.13 6.70
CA TYR A 32 9.89 14.98 5.78
C TYR A 32 8.48 14.54 5.39
N LEU A 33 7.46 14.98 6.14
CA LEU A 33 6.10 14.45 6.05
C LEU A 33 5.21 15.29 5.13
N VAL A 34 4.32 14.60 4.41
CA VAL A 34 3.28 15.23 3.58
C VAL A 34 1.93 15.02 4.27
N PRO A 35 1.18 16.10 4.57
CA PRO A 35 -0.13 15.99 5.23
C PRO A 35 -1.21 15.57 4.22
N LEU A 36 -1.38 14.25 4.05
CA LEU A 36 -2.45 13.68 3.23
C LEU A 36 -3.51 12.99 4.10
N PRO A 37 -4.78 12.93 3.65
CA PRO A 37 -5.81 12.12 4.29
C PRO A 37 -5.38 10.66 4.39
N ARG A 38 -5.71 10.02 5.52
CA ARG A 38 -5.26 8.65 5.82
C ARG A 38 -6.44 7.73 6.06
N GLY A 39 -6.31 6.51 5.54
CA GLY A 39 -7.18 5.40 5.94
C GLY A 39 -6.92 4.95 7.37
N ILE A 40 -7.72 3.98 7.83
CA ILE A 40 -7.40 3.20 9.03
C ILE A 40 -6.28 2.25 8.65
N SER A 41 -5.26 2.16 9.50
CA SER A 41 -4.26 1.11 9.41
C SER A 41 -3.98 0.62 10.81
N ARG A 42 -3.76 -0.69 10.95
CA ARG A 42 -3.22 -1.29 12.18
C ARG A 42 -1.74 -0.94 12.38
N HIS A 43 -1.07 -0.60 11.29
CA HIS A 43 0.34 -0.25 11.23
C HIS A 43 0.54 1.26 11.20
N VAL A 44 1.71 1.71 11.67
CA VAL A 44 2.12 3.11 11.48
C VAL A 44 2.42 3.31 10.00
N VAL A 45 1.57 4.07 9.33
CA VAL A 45 1.85 4.59 7.98
C VAL A 45 2.35 6.05 8.11
N ARG A 46 3.07 6.59 7.15
CA ARG A 46 3.32 8.04 6.98
C ARG A 46 3.47 8.32 5.49
N TYR A 47 3.10 9.52 5.06
CA TYR A 47 3.42 9.98 3.71
C TYR A 47 4.62 10.90 3.79
N ALA A 48 5.60 10.69 2.93
CA ALA A 48 6.82 11.47 2.89
C ALA A 48 7.16 11.89 1.47
N ARG A 49 8.00 12.90 1.32
CA ARG A 49 8.55 13.30 0.02
C ARG A 49 9.93 12.68 -0.15
N ALA A 50 10.17 12.05 -1.29
CA ALA A 50 11.47 11.52 -1.69
C ALA A 50 11.77 12.04 -3.10
N GLY A 51 12.64 13.04 -3.21
CA GLY A 51 12.77 13.85 -4.43
C GLY A 51 11.46 14.54 -4.79
N ASP A 52 11.01 14.35 -6.04
CA ASP A 52 9.74 14.90 -6.54
C ASP A 52 8.52 13.98 -6.31
N GLU A 53 8.74 12.76 -5.82
CA GLU A 53 7.67 11.79 -5.58
C GLU A 53 7.15 11.86 -4.13
N VAL A 54 5.85 11.60 -3.97
CA VAL A 54 5.25 11.32 -2.66
C VAL A 54 5.18 9.80 -2.48
N ILE A 55 5.65 9.32 -1.34
CA ILE A 55 5.68 7.91 -0.99
C ILE A 55 4.83 7.66 0.25
N ALA A 56 4.25 6.46 0.34
CA ALA A 56 3.71 5.92 1.57
C ALA A 56 4.75 5.00 2.21
N VAL A 57 5.05 5.24 3.48
CA VAL A 57 5.96 4.42 4.30
C VAL A 57 5.10 3.70 5.33
N LYS A 58 5.12 2.37 5.36
CA LYS A 58 4.38 1.51 6.29
C LYS A 58 5.40 0.77 7.15
N GLU A 59 5.37 0.98 8.47
CA GLU A 59 6.22 0.27 9.42
C GLU A 59 5.51 -0.98 9.94
N LEU A 60 6.16 -2.14 9.81
CA LEU A 60 5.58 -3.45 10.13
C LEU A 60 6.69 -4.49 10.31
N ALA A 61 6.34 -5.63 10.93
CA ALA A 61 7.27 -6.73 11.16
C ALA A 61 7.93 -7.23 9.87
N GLU A 62 9.18 -7.70 9.98
CA GLU A 62 10.04 -8.03 8.84
C GLU A 62 9.42 -9.05 7.86
N ARG A 63 8.89 -10.15 8.38
CA ARG A 63 8.30 -11.20 7.54
C ARG A 63 7.10 -10.69 6.73
N PRO A 64 6.09 -10.04 7.36
CA PRO A 64 5.04 -9.34 6.63
C PRO A 64 5.56 -8.32 5.60
N ALA A 65 6.52 -7.47 5.96
CA ALA A 65 7.05 -6.43 5.06
C ALA A 65 7.64 -7.02 3.76
N LEU A 66 8.49 -8.03 3.90
CA LEU A 66 9.13 -8.70 2.76
C LEU A 66 8.11 -9.45 1.90
N ARG A 67 7.13 -10.10 2.53
CA ARG A 67 6.07 -10.84 1.84
C ARG A 67 5.17 -9.89 1.05
N GLU A 68 4.69 -8.82 1.68
CA GLU A 68 3.84 -7.82 1.04
C GLU A 68 4.56 -7.11 -0.10
N TYR A 69 5.83 -6.72 0.10
CA TYR A 69 6.68 -6.17 -0.95
C TYR A 69 6.74 -7.09 -2.19
N LYS A 70 6.96 -8.40 -1.96
CA LYS A 70 6.98 -9.38 -3.04
C LYS A 70 5.62 -9.50 -3.73
N LEU A 71 4.52 -9.59 -2.98
CA LEU A 71 3.18 -9.75 -3.53
C LEU A 71 2.77 -8.55 -4.39
N LEU A 72 3.03 -7.32 -3.94
CA LEU A 72 2.75 -6.11 -4.73
C LEU A 72 3.54 -6.11 -6.04
N ARG A 73 4.80 -6.55 -6.03
CA ARG A 73 5.60 -6.72 -7.26
C ARG A 73 5.07 -7.83 -8.16
N ASP A 74 4.53 -8.90 -7.60
CA ASP A 74 3.90 -9.97 -8.37
C ASP A 74 2.62 -9.47 -9.05
N LEU A 75 1.82 -8.68 -8.34
CA LEU A 75 0.60 -8.04 -8.87
C LEU A 75 0.90 -7.03 -9.97
N ASP A 76 1.94 -6.20 -9.82
CA ASP A 76 2.41 -5.27 -10.86
C ASP A 76 2.81 -6.01 -12.15
N ARG A 77 3.56 -7.11 -12.03
CA ARG A 77 3.93 -7.97 -13.18
C ARG A 77 2.71 -8.60 -13.88
N LEU A 78 1.61 -8.80 -13.15
CA LEU A 78 0.35 -9.30 -13.68
C LEU A 78 -0.59 -8.18 -14.15
N ALA A 79 -0.14 -6.92 -14.12
CA ALA A 79 -0.92 -5.72 -14.45
C ALA A 79 -2.23 -5.60 -13.64
N ILE A 80 -2.19 -6.06 -12.37
CA ILE A 80 -3.33 -5.93 -11.45
C ILE A 80 -3.27 -4.58 -10.75
N PRO A 81 -4.38 -3.81 -10.70
CA PRO A 81 -4.39 -2.50 -10.04
C PRO A 81 -4.10 -2.60 -8.53
N ALA A 82 -2.88 -2.25 -8.14
CA ALA A 82 -2.43 -2.14 -6.77
C ALA A 82 -1.48 -0.93 -6.63
N VAL A 83 -1.07 -0.59 -5.41
CA VAL A 83 -0.03 0.41 -5.19
C VAL A 83 1.35 -0.12 -5.60
N ASP A 84 2.15 0.73 -6.22
CA ASP A 84 3.48 0.33 -6.70
C ASP A 84 4.44 0.17 -5.51
N ALA A 85 5.00 -1.03 -5.34
CA ALA A 85 6.04 -1.27 -4.35
C ALA A 85 7.38 -0.69 -4.83
N LEU A 86 7.88 0.33 -4.13
CA LEU A 86 9.13 1.00 -4.46
C LEU A 86 10.32 0.34 -3.77
N ALA A 87 10.20 0.11 -2.47
CA ALA A 87 11.27 -0.50 -1.68
C ALA A 87 10.76 -1.21 -0.42
N VAL A 88 11.61 -2.06 0.14
CA VAL A 88 11.53 -2.54 1.52
C VAL A 88 12.86 -2.24 2.21
N ILE A 89 12.79 -1.66 3.40
CA ILE A 89 13.96 -1.26 4.19
C ILE A 89 14.00 -2.07 5.47
N THR A 90 15.09 -2.80 5.66
CA THR A 90 15.34 -3.67 6.83
C THR A 90 16.63 -3.27 7.54
N GLY A 91 16.87 -3.84 8.71
CA GLY A 91 18.10 -3.58 9.48
C GLY A 91 18.21 -2.15 10.01
N ARG A 92 17.08 -1.44 10.13
CA ARG A 92 17.02 -0.11 10.74
C ARG A 92 17.44 -0.19 12.20
N THR A 93 18.17 0.82 12.66
CA THR A 93 18.56 0.97 14.07
C THR A 93 18.43 2.41 14.52
N ASP A 94 18.03 2.61 15.78
CA ASP A 94 18.04 3.94 16.40
C ASP A 94 19.48 4.41 16.72
N ALA A 95 19.59 5.64 17.24
CA ALA A 95 20.88 6.23 17.61
C ALA A 95 21.62 5.47 18.75
N ALA A 96 20.91 4.66 19.54
CA ALA A 96 21.48 3.81 20.58
C ALA A 96 21.83 2.40 20.06
N GLY A 97 21.57 2.11 18.78
CA GLY A 97 21.77 0.79 18.17
C GLY A 97 20.63 -0.20 18.42
N GLY A 98 19.50 0.24 19.00
CA GLY A 98 18.28 -0.54 19.14
C GLY A 98 17.65 -0.84 17.79
N ALA A 99 17.14 -2.05 17.60
CA ALA A 99 16.50 -2.44 16.34
C ALA A 99 15.16 -1.71 16.16
N LEU A 100 14.92 -1.20 14.96
CA LEU A 100 13.64 -0.63 14.55
C LEU A 100 12.96 -1.57 13.56
N GLU A 101 11.62 -1.54 13.54
CA GLU A 101 10.83 -2.34 12.62
C GLU A 101 11.17 -1.99 11.16
N PRO A 102 11.11 -2.96 10.23
CA PRO A 102 11.23 -2.68 8.81
C PRO A 102 10.12 -1.79 8.28
N VAL A 103 10.36 -1.24 7.08
CA VAL A 103 9.31 -0.50 6.37
C VAL A 103 9.11 -1.02 4.95
N LEU A 104 7.85 -1.05 4.54
CA LEU A 104 7.44 -1.14 3.14
C LEU A 104 7.22 0.27 2.61
N VAL A 105 7.80 0.59 1.46
CA VAL A 105 7.63 1.86 0.77
C VAL A 105 6.89 1.63 -0.54
N THR A 106 5.75 2.31 -0.69
CA THR A 106 4.96 2.30 -1.92
C THR A 106 4.81 3.71 -2.49
N ARG A 107 4.57 3.80 -3.80
CA ARG A 107 4.25 5.07 -4.44
C ARG A 107 2.88 5.53 -3.98
N HIS A 108 2.74 6.80 -3.61
CA HIS A 108 1.43 7.36 -3.37
C HIS A 108 0.65 7.47 -4.69
N LEU A 109 -0.55 6.90 -4.73
CA LEU A 109 -1.42 6.96 -5.90
C LEU A 109 -2.06 8.36 -6.01
N GLY A 110 -1.47 9.23 -6.83
CA GLY A 110 -1.95 10.58 -7.07
C GLY A 110 -3.42 10.63 -7.53
N GLY A 111 -4.19 11.58 -6.98
CA GLY A 111 -5.61 11.74 -7.27
C GLY A 111 -6.52 10.64 -6.72
N SER A 112 -5.96 9.70 -5.96
CA SER A 112 -6.76 8.72 -5.22
C SER A 112 -7.28 9.30 -3.90
N GLN A 113 -8.32 8.68 -3.38
CA GLN A 113 -8.91 9.03 -2.10
C GLN A 113 -9.18 7.75 -1.30
N PRO A 114 -8.86 7.72 0.00
CA PRO A 114 -9.31 6.66 0.88
C PRO A 114 -10.84 6.74 1.02
N TYR A 115 -11.49 5.60 1.23
CA TYR A 115 -12.96 5.56 1.27
C TYR A 115 -13.51 6.59 2.27
N ARG A 116 -12.93 6.70 3.48
CA ARG A 116 -13.37 7.63 4.53
C ARG A 116 -13.53 9.08 4.08
N SER A 117 -12.55 9.60 3.34
CA SER A 117 -12.62 10.98 2.84
C SER A 117 -13.77 11.20 1.86
N MET A 118 -14.30 10.13 1.25
CA MET A 118 -15.52 10.20 0.46
C MET A 118 -16.78 10.20 1.33
N PHE A 119 -16.76 9.52 2.49
CA PHE A 119 -17.88 9.43 3.44
C PHE A 119 -17.96 10.59 4.44
N GLU A 120 -16.92 11.42 4.57
CA GLU A 120 -16.97 12.67 5.37
C GLU A 120 -18.04 13.65 4.86
N THR A 121 -18.51 13.48 3.62
CA THR A 121 -19.68 14.15 3.06
C THR A 121 -20.77 13.13 2.75
N THR A 122 -22.06 13.53 2.76
CA THR A 122 -23.16 12.62 2.41
C THR A 122 -23.00 12.07 0.99
N LEU A 123 -22.52 10.83 0.89
CA LEU A 123 -22.34 10.14 -0.38
C LEU A 123 -23.72 9.89 -1.02
N ARG A 124 -23.89 10.41 -2.24
CA ARG A 124 -25.08 10.09 -3.03
C ARG A 124 -25.08 8.57 -3.32
N PRO A 125 -26.23 7.88 -3.22
CA PRO A 125 -26.31 6.44 -3.49
C PRO A 125 -25.70 6.03 -4.83
N ALA A 126 -25.83 6.87 -5.87
CA ALA A 126 -25.22 6.62 -7.18
C ALA A 126 -23.68 6.59 -7.14
N THR A 127 -23.03 7.37 -6.28
CA THR A 127 -21.57 7.33 -6.11
C THR A 127 -21.14 6.06 -5.38
N MET A 128 -21.89 5.65 -4.36
CA MET A 128 -21.61 4.40 -3.63
C MET A 128 -21.67 3.19 -4.57
N HIS A 129 -22.70 3.09 -5.43
CA HIS A 129 -22.76 2.02 -6.43
C HIS A 129 -21.54 2.00 -7.34
N ARG A 130 -21.08 3.16 -7.85
CA ARG A 130 -19.87 3.22 -8.70
C ARG A 130 -18.59 2.79 -7.98
N LEU A 131 -18.47 3.04 -6.67
CA LEU A 131 -17.33 2.55 -5.88
C LEU A 131 -17.40 1.03 -5.71
N MET A 132 -18.58 0.49 -5.43
CA MET A 132 -18.79 -0.96 -5.32
C MET A 132 -18.54 -1.67 -6.65
N ASP A 133 -18.97 -1.09 -7.78
CA ASP A 133 -18.68 -1.61 -9.12
C ASP A 133 -17.17 -1.66 -9.38
N ALA A 134 -16.45 -0.59 -9.03
CA ALA A 134 -15.00 -0.54 -9.17
C ALA A 134 -14.29 -1.59 -8.30
N LEU A 135 -14.73 -1.77 -7.06
CA LEU A 135 -14.22 -2.79 -6.14
C LEU A 135 -14.50 -4.20 -6.66
N ALA A 136 -15.72 -4.47 -7.15
CA ALA A 136 -16.08 -5.76 -7.73
C ALA A 136 -15.22 -6.09 -8.96
N VAL A 137 -14.96 -5.10 -9.83
CA VAL A 137 -14.07 -5.27 -10.98
C VAL A 137 -12.64 -5.60 -10.52
N LEU A 138 -12.12 -4.92 -9.49
CA LEU A 138 -10.81 -5.23 -8.92
C LEU A 138 -10.77 -6.66 -8.35
N LEU A 139 -11.79 -7.05 -7.58
CA LEU A 139 -11.86 -8.37 -6.96
C LEU A 139 -11.90 -9.48 -8.01
N VAL A 140 -12.68 -9.31 -9.07
CA VAL A 140 -12.71 -10.25 -10.21
C VAL A 140 -11.32 -10.36 -10.86
N ARG A 141 -10.62 -9.24 -11.07
CA ARG A 141 -9.26 -9.26 -11.64
C ARG A 141 -8.28 -10.02 -10.74
N LEU A 142 -8.31 -9.77 -9.43
CA LEU A 142 -7.49 -10.50 -8.46
C LEU A 142 -7.77 -12.01 -8.52
N HIS A 143 -9.05 -12.40 -8.48
CA HIS A 143 -9.45 -13.82 -8.49
C HIS A 143 -9.13 -14.55 -9.80
N LEU A 144 -9.18 -13.84 -10.94
CA LEU A 144 -8.78 -14.39 -12.23
C LEU A 144 -7.25 -14.55 -12.34
N ALA A 145 -6.49 -13.67 -11.69
CA ALA A 145 -5.03 -13.76 -11.59
C ALA A 145 -4.55 -14.78 -10.55
N GLY A 146 -5.45 -15.47 -9.85
CA GLY A 146 -5.10 -16.44 -8.83
C GLY A 146 -4.75 -15.83 -7.48
N PHE A 147 -5.12 -14.57 -7.23
CA PHE A 147 -4.82 -13.86 -5.99
C PHE A 147 -6.05 -13.84 -5.07
N ALA A 148 -5.94 -14.48 -3.90
CA ALA A 148 -6.91 -14.37 -2.81
C ALA A 148 -6.51 -13.17 -1.94
N TRP A 149 -7.43 -12.25 -1.65
CA TRP A 149 -7.10 -11.00 -0.96
C TRP A 149 -6.98 -11.20 0.55
N GLY A 150 -7.90 -11.93 1.16
CA GLY A 150 -7.91 -12.26 2.58
C GLY A 150 -8.39 -11.14 3.51
N ASP A 151 -8.31 -9.87 3.12
CA ASP A 151 -8.87 -8.73 3.86
C ASP A 151 -9.53 -7.71 2.91
N CYS A 152 -10.39 -8.23 2.03
CA CYS A 152 -11.13 -7.45 1.03
C CYS A 152 -12.04 -6.43 1.73
N SER A 153 -11.69 -5.14 1.64
CA SER A 153 -12.47 -4.08 2.29
C SER A 153 -12.29 -2.72 1.61
N LEU A 154 -13.24 -1.82 1.84
CA LEU A 154 -13.12 -0.41 1.41
C LEU A 154 -11.92 0.29 2.09
N SER A 155 -11.54 -0.12 3.30
CA SER A 155 -10.39 0.42 4.03
C SER A 155 -9.06 0.07 3.36
N ASN A 156 -8.98 -1.11 2.75
CA ASN A 156 -7.80 -1.60 2.03
C ASN A 156 -7.86 -1.29 0.53
N THR A 157 -8.75 -0.38 0.12
CA THR A 157 -8.93 0.04 -1.28
C THR A 157 -8.76 1.55 -1.42
N LEU A 158 -7.95 1.98 -2.38
CA LEU A 158 -7.93 3.35 -2.86
C LEU A 158 -8.76 3.46 -4.14
N PHE A 159 -9.51 4.55 -4.27
CA PHE A 159 -10.25 4.83 -5.50
C PHE A 159 -9.72 6.09 -6.17
N ARG A 160 -9.51 6.00 -7.48
CA ARG A 160 -9.17 7.13 -8.34
C ARG A 160 -10.33 7.42 -9.28
N ARG A 161 -10.65 8.70 -9.49
CA ARG A 161 -11.64 9.10 -10.49
C ARG A 161 -11.10 8.77 -11.88
N ASP A 162 -11.93 8.18 -12.72
CA ASP A 162 -11.59 7.80 -14.08
C ASP A 162 -12.73 8.16 -15.03
N ALA A 163 -12.60 9.27 -15.76
CA ALA A 163 -13.54 9.74 -16.80
C ALA A 163 -15.05 9.57 -16.49
N GLY A 164 -15.49 9.88 -15.26
CA GLY A 164 -16.89 9.76 -14.82
C GLY A 164 -17.23 8.50 -14.02
N ALA A 165 -16.32 7.54 -13.97
CA ALA A 165 -16.34 6.34 -13.14
C ALA A 165 -15.25 6.39 -12.04
N TYR A 166 -15.07 5.27 -11.35
CA TYR A 166 -13.99 5.05 -10.41
C TYR A 166 -13.20 3.80 -10.79
N ALA A 167 -11.90 3.83 -10.55
CA ALA A 167 -11.03 2.66 -10.57
C ALA A 167 -10.57 2.37 -9.15
N ALA A 168 -10.64 1.10 -8.73
CA ALA A 168 -10.18 0.63 -7.44
C ALA A 168 -8.77 0.05 -7.54
N TYR A 169 -7.97 0.28 -6.50
CA TYR A 169 -6.60 -0.20 -6.36
C TYR A 169 -6.42 -0.84 -4.99
N LEU A 170 -5.84 -2.04 -4.97
CA LEU A 170 -5.45 -2.72 -3.75
C LEU A 170 -4.30 -1.95 -3.09
N VAL A 171 -4.39 -1.68 -1.78
CA VAL A 171 -3.29 -1.03 -1.05
C VAL A 171 -2.63 -1.87 0.02
N ASP A 172 -3.31 -2.91 0.48
CA ASP A 172 -2.79 -3.83 1.50
C ASP A 172 -2.89 -5.26 0.97
N ALA A 173 -1.72 -5.89 0.80
CA ALA A 173 -1.57 -7.28 0.35
C ALA A 173 -1.04 -8.18 1.47
N GLU A 174 -0.97 -7.69 2.71
CA GLU A 174 -0.34 -8.38 3.84
C GLU A 174 -0.94 -9.76 4.11
N THR A 175 -2.26 -9.91 3.97
CA THR A 175 -3.01 -11.15 4.13
C THR A 175 -3.22 -11.93 2.83
N GLY A 176 -2.89 -11.32 1.69
CA GLY A 176 -3.19 -11.90 0.37
C GLY A 176 -2.30 -13.06 0.00
N GLU A 177 -2.76 -13.94 -0.88
CA GLU A 177 -2.03 -15.12 -1.33
C GLU A 177 -2.14 -15.30 -2.85
N LEU A 178 -1.02 -15.61 -3.51
CA LEU A 178 -1.00 -15.89 -4.94
C LEU A 178 -0.86 -17.39 -5.19
N HIS A 179 -1.78 -17.93 -5.98
CA HIS A 179 -1.86 -19.35 -6.35
C HIS A 179 -1.98 -19.50 -7.87
N PRO A 180 -1.62 -20.66 -8.45
CA PRO A 180 -1.88 -20.92 -9.88
C PRO A 180 -3.37 -20.82 -10.25
N ARG A 181 -4.25 -21.18 -9.31
CA ARG A 181 -5.70 -21.03 -9.42
C ARG A 181 -6.31 -21.03 -8.03
N LEU A 182 -7.27 -20.13 -7.79
CA LEU A 182 -8.04 -20.12 -6.55
C LEU A 182 -9.06 -21.26 -6.49
N SER A 183 -9.20 -21.83 -5.31
CA SER A 183 -10.32 -22.69 -4.93
C SER A 183 -11.61 -21.86 -4.75
N PRO A 184 -12.80 -22.50 -4.79
CA PRO A 184 -14.05 -21.82 -4.46
C PRO A 184 -14.03 -21.19 -3.06
N GLY A 185 -13.56 -21.91 -2.04
CA GLY A 185 -13.52 -21.41 -0.67
C GLY A 185 -12.63 -20.17 -0.48
N GLN A 186 -11.53 -20.05 -1.23
CA GLN A 186 -10.70 -18.83 -1.23
C GLN A 186 -11.44 -17.64 -1.84
N ARG A 187 -12.25 -17.86 -2.88
CA ARG A 187 -13.05 -16.80 -3.50
C ARG A 187 -14.20 -16.38 -2.60
N ASP A 188 -14.88 -17.35 -2.01
CA ASP A 188 -16.00 -17.12 -1.10
C ASP A 188 -15.56 -16.38 0.17
N TYR A 189 -14.31 -16.55 0.60
CA TYR A 189 -13.77 -15.80 1.74
C TYR A 189 -13.60 -14.29 1.47
N ASP A 190 -13.37 -13.90 0.21
CA ASP A 190 -13.18 -12.49 -0.16
C ASP A 190 -14.51 -11.75 -0.46
N LEU A 191 -15.65 -12.46 -0.48
CA LEU A 191 -16.98 -11.94 -0.79
C LEU A 191 -17.80 -11.66 0.47
#